data_AF-A0AA38KLG4-F1
#
_entry.id   AF-A0AA38KLG4-F1
#
_cell.length_a   1.000
_cell.length_b   1.000
_cell.length_c   1.000
_cell.angle_alpha   90.00
_cell.angle_beta   90.00
_cell.angle_gamma   90.00
#
_symmetry.space_group_name_H-M   'P 1'
#
loop_
_entity.id
_entity.type
_entity.pdbx_description
1 polymer ?
#
loop_
_entity_poly.entity_id
_entity_poly.type
_entity_poly.pdbx_seq_one_letter_code
_entity_poly.pdbx_strand_id
1 'polypeptide(L)'
;MNSVNSSTGLSMFQLRYGRSPRVLPPLVCPDNTAKDRPDTDSKEAARFLDRFSTLERETRDNLYCAKVLQAFHANKSRGPCELFEVGDLVLLSTLHRRQAYKKAGEQRVAK
;
A
#
# COMPACT_ATOMS: atom_id res chain seq x y z
N MET A 1 14.02 -1.12 -8.68
CA MET A 1 14.66 -0.33 -7.63
C MET A 1 13.72 -0.32 -6.43
N ASN A 2 14.08 -0.96 -5.32
CA ASN A 2 13.22 -1.06 -4.14
C ASN A 2 13.61 0.05 -3.16
N SER A 3 13.12 1.28 -3.39
CA SER A 3 13.41 2.41 -2.53
C SER A 3 12.64 2.30 -1.21
N VAL A 4 13.31 2.66 -0.12
CA VAL A 4 12.73 2.77 1.21
C VAL A 4 12.09 4.15 1.33
N ASN A 5 10.84 4.21 1.75
CA ASN A 5 10.16 5.48 1.97
C ASN A 5 10.67 6.11 3.28
N SER A 6 11.13 7.36 3.22
CA SER A 6 11.70 8.08 4.38
C SER A 6 10.71 8.27 5.53
N SER A 7 9.41 8.35 5.27
CA SER A 7 8.40 8.56 6.33
C SER A 7 7.97 7.29 7.05
N THR A 8 8.10 6.13 6.39
CA THR A 8 7.66 4.83 6.95
C THR A 8 8.82 3.91 7.28
N GLY A 9 10.05 4.26 6.86
CA GLY A 9 11.23 3.40 7.01
C GLY A 9 11.15 2.08 6.26
N LEU A 10 10.11 1.89 5.42
CA LEU A 10 9.79 0.63 4.76
C LEU A 10 9.69 0.80 3.25
N SER A 11 10.00 -0.28 2.55
CA SER A 11 9.81 -0.38 1.10
C SER A 11 8.35 -0.75 0.79
N MET A 12 7.85 -0.30 -0.38
CA MET A 12 6.52 -0.69 -0.85
C MET A 12 6.35 -2.21 -1.00
N PHE A 13 7.43 -2.93 -1.27
CA PHE A 13 7.41 -4.40 -1.33
C PHE A 13 7.16 -5.00 0.06
N GLN A 14 7.81 -4.46 1.09
CA GLN A 14 7.60 -4.90 2.48
C GLN A 14 6.19 -4.60 2.96
N LEU A 15 5.65 -3.41 2.65
CA LEU A 15 4.27 -3.04 2.98
C LEU A 15 3.24 -3.93 2.28
N ARG A 16 3.51 -4.34 1.03
CA ARG A 16 2.58 -5.15 0.24
C ARG A 16 2.61 -6.64 0.60
N TYR A 17 3.80 -7.19 0.87
CA TYR A 17 3.99 -8.63 0.98
C TYR A 17 4.43 -9.11 2.37
N GLY A 18 4.63 -8.22 3.33
CA GLY A 18 5.05 -8.59 4.68
C GLY A 18 6.43 -9.27 4.74
N ARG A 19 7.27 -9.11 3.72
CA ARG A 19 8.60 -9.71 3.64
C ARG A 19 9.55 -8.87 2.81
N SER A 20 10.85 -8.99 3.06
CA SER A 20 11.87 -8.40 2.18
C SER A 20 11.94 -9.17 0.85
N PRO A 21 12.23 -8.50 -0.28
CA PRO A 21 12.45 -9.20 -1.52
C PRO A 21 13.69 -10.08 -1.39
N ARG A 22 13.58 -11.36 -1.79
CA ARG A 22 14.75 -12.24 -1.90
C ARG A 22 15.53 -11.85 -3.15
N VAL A 23 16.59 -11.05 -2.96
CA VAL A 23 17.57 -10.80 -4.01
C VAL A 23 18.42 -12.07 -4.13
N LEU A 24 18.62 -12.55 -5.36
CA LEU A 24 19.57 -13.63 -5.61
C LEU A 24 20.92 -13.22 -5.00
N PRO A 25 21.55 -14.06 -4.16
CA PRO A 25 22.91 -13.81 -3.72
C PRO A 25 23.80 -13.60 -4.95
N PRO A 26 24.86 -12.78 -4.85
CA PRO A 26 25.82 -12.65 -5.94
C PRO A 26 26.30 -14.04 -6.35
N LEU A 27 26.32 -14.30 -7.67
CA LEU A 27 26.74 -15.60 -8.23
C LEU A 27 28.24 -15.89 -8.02
N VAL A 28 28.97 -14.95 -7.43
CA VAL A 28 30.36 -15.09 -7.03
C VAL A 28 30.36 -15.48 -5.55
N CYS A 29 30.88 -16.67 -5.26
CA CYS A 29 31.11 -17.10 -3.89
C CYS A 29 32.12 -16.15 -3.24
N PRO A 30 31.79 -15.41 -2.18
CA PRO A 30 32.83 -14.77 -1.38
C PRO A 30 33.60 -15.90 -0.70
N ASP A 31 34.86 -16.06 -1.10
CA ASP A 31 35.78 -16.98 -0.43
C ASP A 31 35.73 -16.72 1.08
N ASN A 32 35.28 -17.73 1.84
CA ASN A 32 35.27 -17.79 3.31
C ASN A 32 34.20 -16.99 4.07
N THR A 33 32.90 -17.34 3.97
CA THR A 33 31.96 -17.08 5.09
C THR A 33 30.95 -18.20 5.39
N ALA A 34 31.07 -19.39 4.80
CA ALA A 34 30.28 -20.55 5.21
C ALA A 34 30.90 -21.22 6.45
N LYS A 35 30.74 -20.60 7.62
CA LYS A 35 30.65 -21.37 8.87
C LYS A 35 29.19 -21.39 9.26
N ASP A 36 28.47 -22.37 8.73
CA ASP A 36 27.12 -22.72 9.16
C ASP A 36 27.09 -22.85 10.69
N ARG A 37 26.56 -21.83 11.36
CA ARG A 37 26.18 -21.90 12.79
C ARG A 37 24.66 -21.86 12.87
N PRO A 38 23.99 -23.02 12.67
CA PRO A 38 22.53 -23.09 12.55
C PRO A 38 21.77 -22.50 13.75
N ASP A 39 22.37 -22.55 14.95
CA ASP A 39 21.75 -22.04 16.18
C ASP A 39 21.70 -20.50 16.29
N THR A 40 22.66 -19.79 15.67
CA THR A 40 22.68 -18.31 15.67
C THR A 40 21.65 -17.78 14.68
N ASP A 41 21.57 -18.39 13.49
CA ASP A 41 20.65 -17.99 12.42
C ASP A 41 19.19 -18.19 12.84
N SER A 42 18.87 -19.29 13.54
CA SER A 42 17.50 -19.52 14.02
C SER A 42 17.05 -18.49 15.06
N LYS A 43 17.95 -18.06 15.97
CA LYS A 43 17.64 -17.06 17.00
C LYS A 43 17.53 -15.66 16.41
N GLU A 44 18.37 -15.34 15.43
CA GLU A 44 18.30 -14.08 14.70
C GLU A 44 17.05 -13.98 13.84
N ALA A 45 16.66 -15.08 13.17
CA ALA A 45 15.41 -15.18 12.42
C ALA A 45 14.18 -14.98 13.33
N ALA A 46 14.14 -15.63 14.49
CA ALA A 46 13.06 -15.45 15.46
C ALA A 46 12.96 -13.98 15.91
N ARG A 47 14.08 -13.37 16.30
CA ARG A 47 14.14 -11.93 16.66
C ARG A 47 13.74 -11.01 15.53
N PHE A 48 14.02 -11.38 14.29
CA PHE A 48 13.60 -10.62 13.11
C PHE A 48 12.09 -10.70 12.94
N LEU A 49 11.50 -11.90 13.02
CA LEU A 49 10.06 -12.10 12.90
C LEU A 49 9.28 -11.37 14.00
N ASP A 50 9.75 -11.40 15.24
CA ASP A 50 9.13 -10.68 16.36
C ASP A 50 9.11 -9.17 16.09
N ARG A 51 10.27 -8.60 15.72
CA ARG A 51 10.39 -7.17 15.37
C ARG A 51 9.54 -6.80 14.16
N PHE A 52 9.45 -7.70 13.18
CA PHE A 52 8.64 -7.48 12.00
C PHE A 52 7.15 -7.46 12.36
N SER A 53 6.70 -8.36 13.25
CA SER A 53 5.31 -8.41 13.68
C SER A 53 4.87 -7.15 14.45
N THR A 54 5.75 -6.60 15.28
CA THR A 54 5.49 -5.33 15.99
C THR A 54 5.44 -4.17 15.00
N LEU A 55 6.38 -4.11 14.05
CA LEU A 55 6.41 -3.06 13.03
C LEU A 55 5.19 -3.13 12.10
N GLU A 56 4.74 -4.33 11.75
CA GLU A 56 3.53 -4.54 10.94
C GLU A 56 2.27 -4.03 11.65
N ARG A 57 2.18 -4.17 12.98
CA ARG A 57 1.09 -3.60 13.78
C ARG A 57 1.15 -2.08 13.82
N GLU A 58 2.29 -1.51 14.17
CA GLU A 58 2.48 -0.05 14.23
C GLU A 58 2.21 0.62 12.87
N THR A 59 2.67 0.00 11.79
CA THR A 59 2.44 0.54 10.44
C THR A 59 0.97 0.51 10.04
N ARG A 60 0.21 -0.52 10.41
CA ARG A 60 -1.24 -0.57 10.20
C ARG A 60 -1.95 0.53 10.98
N ASP A 61 -1.59 0.73 12.24
CA ASP A 61 -2.20 1.75 13.09
C ASP A 61 -1.91 3.15 12.54
N ASN A 62 -0.67 3.40 12.12
CA ASN A 62 -0.27 4.66 11.47
C ASN A 62 -1.01 4.89 10.15
N LEU A 63 -1.18 3.85 9.33
CA LEU A 63 -1.96 3.93 8.09
C LEU A 63 -3.43 4.24 8.35
N TYR A 64 -4.00 3.64 9.39
CA TYR A 64 -5.37 3.90 9.80
C TYR A 64 -5.53 5.36 10.27
N CYS A 65 -4.65 5.83 11.15
CA CYS A 65 -4.63 7.21 11.62
C CYS A 65 -4.50 8.20 10.45
N ALA A 66 -3.58 7.95 9.52
CA ALA A 66 -3.39 8.78 8.34
C ALA A 66 -4.65 8.86 7.47
N LYS A 67 -5.38 7.75 7.28
CA LYS A 67 -6.65 7.74 6.53
C LYS A 67 -7.73 8.56 7.22
N VAL A 68 -7.83 8.45 8.56
CA VAL A 68 -8.80 9.24 9.35
C VAL A 68 -8.48 10.73 9.23
N LEU A 69 -7.22 11.11 9.39
CA LEU A 69 -6.79 12.50 9.24
C LEU A 69 -7.02 13.02 7.81
N GLN A 70 -6.71 12.22 6.80
CA GLN A 70 -6.95 12.59 5.41
C GLN A 70 -8.45 12.82 5.15
N ALA A 71 -9.32 11.95 5.66
CA ALA A 71 -10.77 12.11 5.55
C ALA A 71 -11.24 13.37 6.29
N PHE A 72 -10.75 13.60 7.51
CA PHE A 72 -11.07 14.80 8.30
C PHE A 72 -10.68 16.09 7.56
N HIS A 73 -9.44 16.18 7.07
CA HIS A 73 -8.96 17.35 6.36
C HIS A 73 -9.64 17.54 4.99
N ALA A 74 -9.93 16.46 4.26
CA ALA A 74 -10.68 16.53 3.02
C ALA A 74 -12.13 17.01 3.24
N ASN A 75 -12.75 16.60 4.34
CA ASN A 75 -14.10 17.03 4.69
C ASN A 75 -14.13 18.47 5.26
N LYS A 76 -13.02 18.99 5.80
CA LYS A 76 -12.95 20.34 6.38
C LYS A 76 -13.34 21.44 5.38
N SER A 77 -12.98 21.28 4.12
CA SER A 77 -13.32 22.23 3.03
C SER A 77 -14.56 21.83 2.24
N ARG A 78 -15.23 20.73 2.61
CA ARG A 78 -16.43 20.27 1.92
C ARG A 78 -17.61 21.15 2.31
N GLY A 79 -18.40 21.57 1.33
CA GLY A 79 -19.66 22.27 1.57
C GLY A 79 -20.68 21.38 2.30
N PRO A 80 -21.83 21.95 2.73
CA PRO A 80 -22.89 21.18 3.38
C PRO A 80 -23.24 19.95 2.53
N CYS A 81 -23.25 18.78 3.18
CA CYS A 81 -23.62 17.55 2.50
C CYS A 81 -25.15 17.51 2.43
N GLU A 82 -25.71 17.64 1.23
CA GLU A 82 -27.13 17.40 1.01
C GLU A 82 -27.44 15.95 1.38
N LEU A 83 -28.42 15.77 2.26
CA LEU A 83 -28.97 14.46 2.62
C LEU A 83 -30.04 14.15 1.58
N PHE A 84 -29.76 13.21 0.68
CA PHE A 84 -30.72 12.75 -0.32
C PHE A 84 -31.60 11.64 0.28
N GLU A 85 -32.91 11.76 0.10
CA GLU A 85 -33.87 10.73 0.47
C GLU A 85 -34.22 9.84 -0.73
N VAL A 86 -34.80 8.67 -0.43
CA VAL A 86 -35.24 7.74 -1.47
C VAL A 86 -36.42 8.36 -2.22
N GLY A 87 -36.20 8.67 -3.50
CA GLY A 87 -37.18 9.33 -4.36
C GLY A 87 -36.73 10.70 -4.87
N ASP A 88 -35.64 11.26 -4.31
CA ASP A 88 -35.11 12.54 -4.77
C ASP A 88 -34.53 12.44 -6.19
N LEU A 89 -34.84 13.47 -6.99
CA LEU A 89 -34.31 13.62 -8.33
C LEU A 89 -33.00 14.40 -8.30
N VAL A 90 -31.89 13.71 -8.55
CA VAL A 90 -30.55 14.31 -8.60
C VAL A 90 -30.02 14.39 -10.03
N LEU A 91 -29.44 15.54 -10.40
CA LEU A 91 -28.84 15.72 -11.71
C LEU A 91 -27.41 15.17 -11.71
N LEU A 92 -27.18 14.11 -12.49
CA LEU A 92 -25.85 13.52 -12.66
C LEU A 92 -25.06 14.26 -13.74
N SER A 93 -23.92 14.85 -13.36
CA SER A 93 -22.98 15.41 -14.35
C SER A 93 -22.43 14.29 -15.24
N THR A 94 -22.67 14.37 -16.55
CA THR A 94 -22.15 13.43 -17.55
C THR A 94 -20.83 13.88 -18.17
N LEU A 95 -20.24 14.98 -17.68
CA LEU A 95 -19.09 15.64 -18.32
C LEU A 95 -17.90 14.70 -18.51
N HIS A 96 -17.57 13.89 -17.50
CA HIS A 96 -16.49 12.91 -17.57
C HIS A 96 -16.95 11.50 -18.01
N ARG A 97 -18.26 11.21 -18.05
CA ARG A 97 -18.77 9.91 -18.51
C ARG A 97 -18.37 9.62 -19.95
N ARG A 98 -18.41 10.62 -20.84
CA ARG A 98 -17.98 10.43 -22.24
C ARG A 98 -16.51 10.04 -22.33
N GLN A 99 -15.64 10.58 -21.48
CA GLN A 99 -14.22 10.24 -21.47
C GLN A 99 -13.96 8.85 -20.88
N ALA A 100 -14.68 8.47 -19.81
CA ALA A 100 -14.61 7.13 -19.25
C ALA A 100 -15.13 6.06 -20.24
N TYR A 101 -16.22 6.36 -20.96
CA TYR A 101 -16.79 5.49 -21.98
C TYR A 101 -15.86 5.34 -23.21
N LYS A 102 -15.19 6.42 -23.62
CA LYS A 102 -14.24 6.41 -24.75
C LYS A 102 -12.89 5.77 -24.45
N LYS A 103 -12.49 5.67 -23.18
CA LYS A 103 -11.17 5.13 -22.77
C LYS A 103 -11.15 3.61 -22.55
N ALA A 104 -12.31 2.95 -22.49
CA ALA A 104 -12.39 1.49 -22.37
C ALA A 104 -12.43 0.82 -23.74
N GLY A 105 -11.24 0.72 -24.36
CA GLY A 105 -10.82 -0.43 -25.18
C GLY A 105 -11.47 -0.67 -26.56
N GLU A 106 -12.78 -0.78 -26.68
CA GLU A 106 -13.37 -1.41 -27.86
C GLU A 106 -14.71 -0.78 -28.25
N GLN A 107 -14.90 -0.69 -29.56
CA GLN A 107 -16.08 -0.19 -30.26
C GLN A 107 -17.39 -0.39 -29.49
N ARG A 108 -17.95 0.69 -28.94
CA ARG A 108 -19.37 0.73 -28.58
C ARG A 108 -20.03 1.94 -29.20
N VAL A 109 -20.51 1.71 -30.41
CA VAL A 109 -21.61 2.45 -31.02
C VAL A 109 -22.83 2.31 -30.11
N ALA A 110 -23.44 3.44 -29.77
CA ALA A 110 -24.89 3.52 -29.67
C ALA A 110 -25.28 4.83 -30.37
N LYS A 111 -25.99 4.69 -31.48
CA LYS A 111 -26.74 5.76 -32.13
C LYS A 111 -27.80 6.27 -31.16
#